data_AF-A0A7S3HA80-F1
#
_entry.id   AF-A0A7S3HA80-F1
#
_cell.length_a   1.000
_cell.length_b   1.000
_cell.length_c   1.000
_cell.angle_alpha   90.00
_cell.angle_beta   90.00
_cell.angle_gamma   90.00
#
_symmetry.space_group_name_H-M   'P 1'
#
loop_
_entity.id
_entity.type
_entity.pdbx_description
1 polymer ?
#
loop_
_entity_poly.entity_id
_entity_poly.type
_entity_poly.pdbx_seq_one_letter_code
_entity_poly.pdbx_strand_id
1 'polypeptide(L)'
;EGTFGTMKPVMIRDLTSTEVEKLVVVQGIVISVKKAKHKARKVTLRCSNCENMKEIMVPDGYCAAHIPSACDGRNVGLEKCPSNPFVIQDDLCEYVDDQTLKLQELPEHVPVGEMPRSFDLHVHNQMVDKCVPGTRLTAIGCFCAT
;
A
#
# COMPACT_ATOMS: atom_id res chain seq x y z
N GLU A 1 -3.90 -28.99 1.35
CA GLU A 1 -2.76 -28.17 0.89
C GLU A 1 -3.17 -27.51 -0.42
N GLY A 2 -3.52 -26.22 -0.37
CA GLY A 2 -4.13 -25.53 -1.51
C GLY A 2 -3.06 -24.96 -2.44
N THR A 3 -2.75 -25.66 -3.52
CA THR A 3 -1.97 -25.12 -4.65
C THR A 3 -2.86 -24.23 -5.51
N PHE A 4 -2.78 -22.92 -5.29
CA PHE A 4 -3.32 -21.93 -6.24
C PHE A 4 -2.31 -21.76 -7.38
N GLY A 5 -2.48 -22.55 -8.45
CA GLY A 5 -1.58 -22.55 -9.61
C GLY A 5 -0.27 -23.31 -9.41
N THR A 6 0.59 -23.29 -10.42
CA THR A 6 1.87 -24.01 -10.52
C THR A 6 2.97 -23.51 -9.57
N MET A 7 2.72 -22.45 -8.80
CA MET A 7 3.70 -21.83 -7.90
C MET A 7 3.66 -22.47 -6.51
N LYS A 8 4.82 -22.91 -6.03
CA LYS A 8 4.97 -23.50 -4.69
C LYS A 8 5.06 -22.39 -3.63
N PRO A 9 4.49 -22.61 -2.43
CA PRO A 9 4.65 -21.68 -1.32
C PRO A 9 6.13 -21.62 -0.90
N VAL A 10 6.64 -20.41 -0.75
CA VAL A 10 8.00 -20.11 -0.27
C VAL A 10 7.93 -19.83 1.23
N MET A 11 8.93 -20.32 1.97
CA MET A 11 9.04 -20.02 3.39
C MET A 11 9.46 -18.56 3.59
N ILE A 12 8.93 -17.90 4.62
CA ILE A 12 9.22 -16.48 4.91
C ILE A 12 10.72 -16.26 5.15
N ARG A 13 11.42 -17.28 5.66
CA ARG A 13 12.87 -17.26 5.91
C ARG A 13 13.70 -17.29 4.62
N ASP A 14 13.16 -17.89 3.57
CA ASP A 14 13.82 -18.06 2.28
C ASP A 14 13.62 -16.84 1.35
N LEU A 15 12.81 -15.87 1.78
CA LEU A 15 12.64 -14.61 1.04
C LEU A 15 13.90 -13.75 1.20
N THR A 16 14.63 -13.58 0.10
CA THR A 16 15.84 -12.77 0.02
C THR A 16 15.63 -11.56 -0.89
N SER A 17 16.66 -10.74 -1.06
CA SER A 17 16.65 -9.62 -2.00
C SER A 17 16.41 -10.04 -3.46
N THR A 18 16.68 -11.30 -3.79
CA THR A 18 16.49 -11.85 -5.14
C THR A 18 15.01 -11.95 -5.51
N GLU A 19 14.12 -12.06 -4.52
CA GLU A 19 12.67 -12.18 -4.69
C GLU A 19 11.95 -10.83 -4.71
N VAL A 20 12.66 -9.72 -4.51
CA VAL A 20 12.06 -8.38 -4.50
C VAL A 20 11.51 -8.04 -5.89
N GLU A 21 10.33 -7.43 -5.92
CA GLU A 21 9.51 -7.12 -7.10
C GLU A 21 8.98 -8.36 -7.86
N LYS A 22 9.10 -9.56 -7.29
CA LYS A 22 8.55 -10.80 -7.87
C LYS A 22 7.25 -11.21 -7.19
N LEU A 23 6.40 -11.89 -7.96
CA LEU A 23 5.20 -12.54 -7.44
C LEU A 23 5.60 -13.79 -6.66
N VAL A 24 5.27 -13.81 -5.37
CA VAL A 24 5.57 -14.92 -4.46
C VAL A 24 4.29 -15.43 -3.81
N VAL A 25 4.29 -16.73 -3.48
CA VAL A 25 3.23 -17.38 -2.71
C VAL A 25 3.80 -17.64 -1.31
N VAL A 26 3.11 -17.17 -0.27
CA VAL A 26 3.56 -17.29 1.12
C VAL A 26 2.45 -17.86 1.98
N GLN A 27 2.83 -18.64 3.00
CA GLN A 27 1.90 -19.26 3.94
C GLN A 27 2.24 -18.87 5.36
N GLY A 28 1.21 -18.61 6.15
CA GLY A 28 1.39 -18.16 7.53
C GLY A 28 0.10 -18.04 8.31
N ILE A 29 0.25 -17.59 9.56
CA ILE A 29 -0.84 -17.32 10.49
C ILE A 29 -0.96 -15.81 10.66
N VAL A 30 -2.16 -15.26 10.52
CA VAL A 30 -2.39 -13.84 10.82
C VAL A 30 -2.37 -13.64 12.33
N ILE A 31 -1.45 -12.84 12.84
CA ILE A 31 -1.35 -12.57 14.29
C ILE A 31 -1.98 -11.25 14.69
N SER A 32 -2.06 -10.29 13.77
CA SER A 32 -2.68 -9.00 14.03
C SER A 32 -3.24 -8.42 12.74
N VAL A 33 -4.36 -7.73 12.87
CA VAL A 33 -5.03 -7.04 11.78
C VAL A 33 -5.16 -5.58 12.19
N LYS A 34 -4.55 -4.66 11.44
CA LYS A 34 -4.75 -3.23 11.66
C LYS A 34 -6.14 -2.82 11.16
N LYS A 35 -6.69 -1.74 11.71
CA LYS A 35 -7.94 -1.16 11.22
C LYS A 35 -7.78 -0.74 9.75
N ALA A 36 -8.82 -0.98 8.95
CA ALA A 36 -8.90 -0.47 7.61
C ALA A 36 -8.77 1.07 7.61
N LYS A 37 -8.04 1.59 6.63
CA LYS A 37 -7.85 3.03 6.41
C LYS A 37 -8.08 3.35 4.94
N HIS A 38 -8.55 4.55 4.66
CA HIS A 38 -8.69 5.02 3.28
C HIS A 38 -7.38 5.69 2.84
N LYS A 39 -6.77 5.16 1.78
CA LYS A 39 -5.61 5.76 1.12
C LYS A 39 -6.08 6.51 -0.13
N ALA A 40 -5.62 7.74 -0.33
CA ALA A 40 -5.89 8.45 -1.57
C ALA A 40 -5.13 7.81 -2.73
N ARG A 41 -5.84 7.47 -3.81
CA ARG A 41 -5.29 6.99 -5.09
C ARG A 41 -5.10 8.16 -6.06
N LYS A 42 -6.03 9.10 -6.05
CA LYS A 42 -5.99 10.31 -6.87
C LYS A 42 -6.29 11.51 -5.97
N VAL A 43 -5.36 12.46 -5.95
CA VAL A 43 -5.49 13.71 -5.18
C VAL A 43 -5.71 14.85 -6.16
N THR A 44 -6.83 15.55 -6.01
CA THR A 44 -7.16 16.73 -6.80
C THR A 44 -6.82 17.99 -5.99
N LEU A 45 -5.95 18.81 -6.55
CA LEU A 45 -5.51 20.08 -5.96
C LEU A 45 -6.17 21.23 -6.70
N ARG A 46 -6.70 22.21 -5.96
CA ARG A 46 -7.21 23.47 -6.50
C ARG A 46 -6.31 24.61 -6.03
N CYS A 47 -5.90 25.47 -6.96
CA CYS A 47 -5.18 26.70 -6.61
C CYS A 47 -6.17 27.74 -6.06
N SER A 48 -5.88 28.32 -4.89
CA SER A 48 -6.73 29.36 -4.28
C SER A 48 -6.77 30.68 -5.06
N ASN A 49 -5.79 30.93 -5.95
CA ASN A 49 -5.64 32.24 -6.61
C ASN A 49 -6.07 32.23 -8.08
N CYS A 50 -5.79 31.16 -8.82
CA CYS A 50 -6.17 31.03 -10.24
C CYS A 50 -7.26 29.98 -10.50
N GLU A 51 -7.74 29.32 -9.44
CA GLU A 51 -8.74 28.24 -9.48
C GLU A 51 -8.38 27.04 -10.37
N ASN A 52 -7.16 26.99 -10.91
CA ASN A 52 -6.70 25.88 -11.72
C ASN A 52 -6.67 24.59 -10.90
N MET A 53 -7.20 23.51 -11.48
CA MET A 53 -7.20 22.19 -10.87
C MET A 53 -6.05 21.35 -11.40
N LYS A 54 -5.40 20.60 -10.52
CA LYS A 54 -4.32 19.69 -10.86
C LYS A 54 -4.53 18.36 -10.19
N GLU A 55 -4.53 17.30 -10.97
CA GLU A 55 -4.70 15.94 -10.48
C GLU A 55 -3.34 15.26 -10.34
N ILE A 56 -3.11 14.62 -9.20
CA ILE A 56 -1.89 13.88 -8.89
C ILE A 56 -2.28 12.45 -8.54
N MET A 57 -1.76 11.49 -9.30
CA MET A 57 -1.85 10.07 -8.93
C MET A 57 -0.83 9.76 -7.84
N VAL A 58 -1.31 9.13 -6.77
CA VAL A 58 -0.46 8.65 -5.68
C VAL A 58 0.04 7.27 -6.05
N PRO A 59 1.38 7.04 -6.10
CA PRO A 59 1.90 5.72 -6.38
C PRO A 59 1.49 4.71 -5.29
N ASP A 60 1.39 3.45 -5.72
CA ASP A 60 1.14 2.33 -4.81
C ASP A 60 2.29 2.17 -3.80
N GLY A 61 2.01 1.57 -2.64
CA GLY A 61 2.97 1.46 -1.53
C GLY A 61 2.96 2.64 -0.55
N TYR A 62 4.09 2.87 0.14
CA TYR A 62 4.22 3.84 1.23
C TYR A 62 4.57 5.28 0.78
N CYS A 63 4.34 5.60 -0.49
CA CYS A 63 4.71 6.88 -1.05
C CYS A 63 3.65 7.96 -0.77
N ALA A 64 4.10 9.14 -0.35
CA ALA A 64 3.26 10.31 -0.22
C ALA A 64 3.03 10.98 -1.58
N ALA A 65 1.88 11.63 -1.75
CA ALA A 65 1.63 12.48 -2.90
C ALA A 65 2.62 13.66 -2.88
N HIS A 66 3.43 13.82 -3.93
CA HIS A 66 4.34 14.95 -4.03
C HIS A 66 3.58 16.18 -4.57
N ILE A 67 3.24 17.10 -3.66
CA ILE A 67 2.54 18.33 -4.02
C ILE A 67 3.55 19.30 -4.64
N PRO A 68 3.36 19.74 -5.91
CA PRO A 68 4.26 20.69 -6.54
C PRO A 68 4.19 22.04 -5.84
N SER A 69 5.34 22.72 -5.74
CA SER A 69 5.40 24.01 -5.05
C SER A 69 4.95 25.20 -5.88
N ALA A 70 4.95 25.06 -7.21
CA ALA A 70 4.54 26.09 -8.15
C ALA A 70 3.24 25.72 -8.84
N CYS A 71 2.39 26.72 -9.06
CA CYS A 71 1.19 26.58 -9.88
C CYS A 71 1.51 26.80 -11.35
N ASP A 72 1.09 25.86 -12.21
CA ASP A 72 1.23 25.95 -13.67
C ASP A 72 0.18 26.87 -14.32
N GLY A 73 -0.77 27.38 -13.52
CA GLY A 73 -1.85 28.23 -13.99
C GLY A 73 -1.32 29.58 -14.49
N ARG A 74 -1.41 29.79 -15.81
CA ARG A 74 -1.27 31.13 -16.40
C ARG A 74 -2.56 31.90 -16.16
N ASN A 75 -2.57 32.79 -15.18
CA ASN A 75 -3.59 33.84 -15.14
C ASN A 75 -3.39 34.76 -16.35
N VAL A 76 -4.42 34.89 -17.18
CA VAL A 76 -4.50 35.95 -18.18
C VAL A 76 -4.71 37.27 -17.41
N GLY A 77 -3.62 37.97 -17.07
CA GLY A 77 -3.67 39.34 -16.55
C GLY A 77 -3.39 39.57 -15.06
N LEU A 78 -2.96 38.58 -14.27
CA LEU A 78 -2.56 38.75 -12.86
C LEU A 78 -1.15 38.20 -12.61
N GLU A 79 -0.46 38.79 -11.61
CA GLU A 79 0.87 38.38 -11.16
C GLU A 79 0.94 36.87 -10.85
N LYS A 80 2.16 36.31 -10.95
CA LYS A 80 2.42 34.89 -10.71
C LYS A 80 1.79 34.45 -9.38
N CYS A 81 1.15 33.28 -9.39
CA CYS A 81 0.59 32.72 -8.16
C CYS A 81 1.69 32.56 -7.10
N PRO A 82 1.37 32.77 -5.80
CA PRO A 82 2.32 32.60 -4.71
C PRO A 82 2.81 31.14 -4.62
N SER A 83 3.92 30.92 -3.92
CA SER A 83 4.44 29.57 -3.67
C SER A 83 3.47 28.76 -2.81
N ASN A 84 3.23 27.48 -3.15
CA ASN A 84 2.29 26.55 -2.52
C ASN A 84 0.84 27.07 -2.35
N PRO A 85 0.14 27.51 -3.40
CA PRO A 85 -1.23 28.03 -3.29
C PRO A 85 -2.30 26.92 -3.35
N PHE A 86 -1.90 25.65 -3.24
CA PHE A 86 -2.77 24.50 -3.49
C PHE A 86 -3.54 24.10 -2.24
N VAL A 87 -4.84 23.92 -2.41
CA VAL A 87 -5.75 23.32 -1.42
C VAL A 87 -6.21 21.98 -1.98
N ILE A 88 -6.20 20.95 -1.14
CA ILE A 88 -6.72 19.63 -1.51
C ILE A 88 -8.24 19.72 -1.51
N GLN A 89 -8.86 19.32 -2.62
CA GLN A 89 -10.30 19.23 -2.74
C GLN A 89 -10.71 17.77 -2.52
N ASP A 90 -11.07 17.43 -1.28
CA ASP A 90 -11.41 16.07 -0.86
C ASP A 90 -12.62 15.50 -1.62
N ASP A 91 -13.60 16.33 -1.99
CA ASP A 91 -14.78 15.93 -2.78
C ASP A 91 -14.43 15.33 -4.15
N LEU A 92 -13.28 15.73 -4.73
CA LEU A 92 -12.83 15.29 -6.05
C LEU A 92 -11.67 14.30 -5.98
N CYS A 93 -11.30 13.85 -4.77
CA CYS A 93 -10.26 12.85 -4.58
C CYS A 93 -10.85 11.44 -4.71
N GLU A 94 -10.06 10.50 -5.22
CA GLU A 94 -10.43 9.08 -5.22
C GLU A 94 -9.66 8.36 -4.12
N TYR A 95 -10.39 7.58 -3.33
CA TYR A 95 -9.86 6.83 -2.20
C TYR A 95 -10.00 5.32 -2.45
N VAL A 96 -9.04 4.56 -1.93
CA VAL A 96 -9.04 3.10 -1.92
C VAL A 96 -8.86 2.60 -0.50
N ASP A 97 -9.51 1.48 -0.19
CA ASP A 97 -9.35 0.85 1.11
C ASP A 97 -7.99 0.14 1.17
N ASP A 98 -7.27 0.40 2.25
CA ASP A 98 -5.96 -0.15 2.55
C ASP A 98 -5.98 -0.75 3.96
N GLN A 99 -5.40 -1.93 4.10
CA GLN A 99 -5.25 -2.58 5.38
C GLN A 99 -3.92 -3.29 5.46
N THR A 100 -3.33 -3.26 6.65
CA THR A 100 -2.09 -3.98 6.94
C THR A 100 -2.39 -5.12 7.90
N LEU A 101 -2.03 -6.33 7.49
CA LEU A 101 -2.10 -7.55 8.27
C LEU A 101 -0.68 -7.93 8.70
N LYS A 102 -0.50 -8.48 9.89
CA LYS A 102 0.77 -9.06 10.31
C LYS A 102 0.68 -10.57 10.19
N LEU A 103 1.47 -11.14 9.28
CA LEU A 103 1.55 -12.58 9.06
C LEU A 103 2.80 -13.15 9.72
N GLN A 104 2.65 -14.27 10.41
CA GLN A 104 3.71 -15.00 11.05
C GLN A 104 3.96 -16.34 10.35
N GLU A 105 5.20 -16.81 10.40
CA GLU A 105 5.59 -18.16 10.01
C GLU A 105 4.72 -19.23 10.66
N LEU A 106 4.42 -20.26 9.89
CA LEU A 106 3.79 -21.47 10.40
C LEU A 106 4.72 -22.14 11.43
N PRO A 107 4.20 -22.61 12.58
CA PRO A 107 5.03 -23.19 13.64
C PRO A 107 5.80 -24.43 13.16
N GLU A 108 5.26 -25.18 12.18
CA GLU A 108 5.95 -26.30 11.54
C GLU A 108 7.23 -25.93 10.78
N HIS A 109 7.39 -24.67 10.36
CA HIS A 109 8.56 -24.19 9.63
C HIS A 109 9.58 -23.46 10.54
N VAL A 110 9.27 -23.31 11.82
CA VAL A 110 10.16 -22.63 12.78
C VAL A 110 11.18 -23.64 13.32
N PRO A 111 12.49 -23.40 13.14
CA PRO A 111 13.51 -24.26 13.70
C PRO A 111 13.53 -24.17 15.24
N VAL A 112 13.85 -25.30 15.87
CA VAL A 112 13.87 -25.41 17.33
C VAL A 112 14.87 -24.41 17.91
N GLY A 113 14.41 -23.59 18.85
CA GLY A 113 15.26 -22.62 19.56
C GLY A 113 15.29 -21.22 18.96
N GLU A 114 14.63 -20.98 17.82
CA GLU A 114 14.49 -19.63 17.26
C GLU A 114 13.09 -19.05 17.42
N MET A 115 13.01 -17.71 17.40
CA MET A 115 11.74 -17.00 17.40
C MET A 115 11.15 -16.97 15.97
N PRO A 116 9.84 -17.27 15.79
CA PRO A 116 9.17 -17.15 14.49
C PRO A 116 9.27 -15.74 13.92
N ARG A 117 9.59 -15.62 12.63
CA ARG A 117 9.59 -14.31 11.97
C ARG A 117 8.17 -13.93 11.55
N SER A 118 7.95 -12.63 11.45
CA SER A 118 6.70 -12.06 10.97
C SER A 118 6.98 -10.98 9.94
N PHE A 119 6.04 -10.78 9.02
CA PHE A 119 6.09 -9.73 8.01
C PHE A 119 4.73 -9.05 7.90
N ASP A 120 4.74 -7.82 7.38
CA ASP A 120 3.52 -7.05 7.16
C ASP A 120 3.00 -7.33 5.74
N LEU A 121 1.76 -7.78 5.64
CA LEU A 121 1.03 -8.03 4.40
C LEU A 121 0.07 -6.87 4.16
N HIS A 122 0.24 -6.19 3.02
CA HIS A 122 -0.65 -5.13 2.59
C HIS A 122 -1.75 -5.68 1.69
N VAL A 123 -2.99 -5.35 2.02
CA VAL A 123 -4.16 -5.73 1.23
C VAL A 123 -4.93 -4.47 0.85
N HIS A 124 -5.45 -4.46 -0.37
CA HIS A 124 -6.16 -3.32 -0.95
C HIS A 124 -7.57 -3.73 -1.42
N ASN A 125 -8.49 -2.76 -1.49
CA ASN A 125 -9.84 -2.91 -2.04
C ASN A 125 -10.62 -4.07 -1.37
N GLN A 126 -11.14 -5.00 -2.17
CA GLN A 126 -12.04 -6.09 -1.75
C GLN A 126 -11.38 -7.12 -0.81
N MET A 127 -10.06 -7.07 -0.64
CA MET A 127 -9.32 -7.95 0.26
C MET A 127 -9.27 -7.43 1.69
N VAL A 128 -9.69 -6.18 1.92
CA VAL A 128 -9.80 -5.57 3.25
C VAL A 128 -10.92 -6.26 4.05
N ASP A 129 -10.68 -6.43 5.36
CA ASP A 129 -11.57 -7.07 6.34
C ASP A 129 -11.99 -8.51 6.02
N LYS A 130 -11.26 -9.19 5.13
CA LYS A 130 -11.49 -10.60 4.79
C LYS A 130 -10.88 -11.59 5.79
N CYS A 131 -9.88 -11.16 6.55
CA CYS A 131 -9.09 -12.04 7.42
C CYS A 131 -9.23 -11.64 8.89
N VAL A 132 -9.30 -12.63 9.77
CA VAL A 132 -9.32 -12.41 11.23
C VAL A 132 -8.01 -12.90 11.86
N PRO A 133 -7.60 -12.34 13.00
CA PRO A 133 -6.47 -12.86 13.76
C PRO A 133 -6.66 -14.35 14.12
N GLY A 134 -5.59 -15.13 14.03
CA GLY A 134 -5.56 -16.57 14.26
C GLY A 134 -5.82 -17.43 13.02
N THR A 135 -6.21 -16.84 11.89
CA THR A 135 -6.45 -17.57 10.65
C THR A 135 -5.15 -17.97 9.97
N ARG A 136 -5.06 -19.24 9.55
CA ARG A 136 -4.04 -19.74 8.61
C ARG A 136 -4.45 -19.36 7.20
N LEU A 137 -3.58 -18.68 6.45
CA LEU A 137 -3.86 -18.32 5.06
C LEU A 137 -2.64 -18.54 4.16
N THR A 138 -2.93 -18.70 2.87
CA THR A 138 -1.95 -18.62 1.79
C THR A 138 -2.21 -17.33 1.04
N ALA A 139 -1.21 -16.44 0.97
CA ALA A 139 -1.30 -15.20 0.23
C ALA A 139 -0.41 -15.26 -1.02
N ILE A 140 -0.86 -14.61 -2.08
CA ILE A 140 -0.09 -14.38 -3.30
C ILE A 140 0.06 -12.87 -3.44
N GLY A 141 1.28 -12.41 -3.64
CA GLY A 141 1.54 -10.98 -3.74
C GLY A 141 2.92 -10.67 -4.28
N CYS A 142 3.17 -9.39 -4.53
CA CYS A 142 4.49 -8.89 -4.88
C CYS A 142 5.30 -8.70 -3.59
N PHE A 143 6.51 -9.25 -3.54
CA PHE A 143 7.41 -9.01 -2.41
C PHE A 143 8.10 -7.65 -2.59
N CYS A 144 7.85 -6.71 -1.69
CA CYS A 144 8.46 -5.39 -1.72
C CYS A 144 9.30 -5.19 -0.45
N ALA A 145 10.53 -4.71 -0.62
CA ALA A 145 11.29 -4.16 0.48
C ALA A 145 10.70 -2.78 0.82
N THR A 146 10.22 -2.61 2.05
CA THR A 146 9.71 -1.32 2.56
C THR A 146 10.80 -0.60 3.33
#